data_AF-A0A2V9J840-F1
#
_entry.id   AF-A0A2V9J840-F1
#
_cell.length_a   1.000
_cell.length_b   1.000
_cell.length_c   1.000
_cell.angle_alpha   90.00
_cell.angle_beta   90.00
_cell.angle_gamma   90.00
#
_symmetry.space_group_name_H-M   'P 1'
#
loop_
_entity.id
_entity.type
_entity.pdbx_description
1 polymer ?
#
loop_
_entity_poly.entity_id
_entity_poly.type
_entity_poly.pdbx_seq_one_letter_code
_entity_poly.pdbx_strand_id
1 'polypeptide(L)'
;MHAAEALVLARYLMFTQVYFHKTRVAYDIHLRETMKTVLPGGHFPKPTGTELKEYLRWDDWKLLGLLADGKGGEHAERIVQRNHYREIYHTPEGCTDKDLEELEAKKKKLGNLLAAEESSKKSWYKTGDTDIPVFSKVRTPQVQPLSKYSKVIENMRENNQVRLYVDSALSPEADKRIREGHVQ
;
A
#
# COMPACT_ATOMS: atom_id res chain seq x y z
N MET A 1 19.07 -19.86 -13.01
CA MET A 1 17.58 -19.86 -12.98
C MET A 1 17.07 -19.75 -11.54
N HIS A 2 17.30 -20.73 -10.66
CA HIS A 2 16.75 -20.72 -9.29
C HIS A 2 17.09 -19.47 -8.46
N ALA A 3 18.28 -18.88 -8.61
CA ALA A 3 18.61 -17.61 -7.96
C ALA A 3 17.73 -16.43 -8.42
N ALA A 4 17.36 -16.39 -9.71
CA ALA A 4 16.45 -15.37 -10.24
C ALA A 4 15.02 -15.57 -9.74
N GLU A 5 14.57 -16.83 -9.64
CA GLU A 5 13.29 -17.17 -9.01
C GLU A 5 13.25 -16.74 -7.54
N ALA A 6 14.31 -17.07 -6.77
CA ALA A 6 14.42 -16.66 -5.37
C ALA A 6 14.41 -15.13 -5.20
N LEU A 7 15.03 -14.36 -6.13
CA LEU A 7 14.98 -12.90 -6.12
C LEU A 7 13.54 -12.38 -6.29
N VAL A 8 12.76 -12.93 -7.23
CA VAL A 8 11.37 -12.52 -7.46
C VAL A 8 10.50 -12.86 -6.24
N LEU A 9 10.70 -14.04 -5.65
CA LEU A 9 10.00 -14.44 -4.41
C LEU A 9 10.37 -13.54 -3.23
N ALA A 10 11.66 -13.21 -3.05
CA ALA A 10 12.10 -12.31 -1.99
C ALA A 10 11.47 -10.92 -2.15
N ARG A 11 11.41 -10.42 -3.39
CA ARG A 11 10.72 -9.15 -3.70
C ARG A 11 9.23 -9.24 -3.37
N TYR A 12 8.54 -10.30 -3.75
CA TYR A 12 7.13 -10.51 -3.38
C TYR A 12 6.92 -10.46 -1.86
N LEU A 13 7.74 -11.18 -1.09
CA LEU A 13 7.66 -11.20 0.38
C LEU A 13 7.89 -9.81 0.98
N MET A 14 8.83 -9.02 0.44
CA MET A 14 9.04 -7.63 0.88
C MET A 14 7.80 -6.76 0.65
N PHE A 15 7.12 -6.94 -0.49
CA PHE A 15 5.90 -6.18 -0.77
C PHE A 15 4.76 -6.55 0.18
N THR A 16 4.52 -7.84 0.40
CA THR A 16 3.40 -8.30 1.23
C THR A 16 3.63 -8.05 2.71
N GLN A 17 4.86 -8.28 3.20
CA GLN A 17 5.14 -8.23 4.64
C GLN A 17 5.60 -6.85 5.14
N VAL A 18 6.26 -6.05 4.28
CA VAL A 18 6.85 -4.77 4.70
C VAL A 18 6.13 -3.59 4.04
N TYR A 19 6.09 -3.53 2.71
CA TYR A 19 5.57 -2.35 2.01
C TYR A 19 4.05 -2.18 2.10
N PHE A 20 3.32 -3.29 2.14
CA PHE A 20 1.86 -3.30 2.31
C PHE A 20 1.42 -3.72 3.71
N HIS A 21 2.35 -3.68 4.69
CA HIS A 21 1.96 -3.92 6.07
C HIS A 21 0.88 -2.91 6.50
N LYS A 22 -0.23 -3.41 7.06
CA LYS A 22 -1.42 -2.62 7.39
C LYS A 22 -1.13 -1.35 8.20
N THR A 23 -0.24 -1.45 9.18
CA THR A 23 0.17 -0.30 9.99
C THR A 23 0.93 0.73 9.15
N ARG A 24 1.84 0.30 8.27
CA ARG A 24 2.59 1.20 7.40
C ARG A 24 1.65 1.94 6.45
N VAL A 25 0.66 1.24 5.89
CA VAL A 25 -0.38 1.85 5.02
C VAL A 25 -1.25 2.85 5.79
N ALA A 26 -1.62 2.55 7.03
CA ALA A 26 -2.33 3.50 7.90
C ALA A 26 -1.52 4.79 8.15
N TYR A 27 -0.20 4.68 8.37
CA TYR A 27 0.66 5.85 8.49
C TYR A 27 0.83 6.61 7.18
N ASP A 28 0.83 5.93 6.02
CA ASP A 28 0.85 6.58 4.72
C ASP A 28 -0.39 7.47 4.50
N ILE A 29 -1.56 7.03 4.94
CA ILE A 29 -2.80 7.84 4.91
C ILE A 29 -2.56 9.14 5.68
N HIS A 30 -2.13 9.03 6.94
CA HIS A 30 -1.91 10.19 7.79
C HIS A 30 -0.79 11.09 7.28
N LEU A 31 0.29 10.52 6.76
CA LEU A 31 1.39 11.29 6.19
C LEU A 31 0.90 12.07 4.98
N ARG A 32 0.14 11.46 4.07
CA ARG A 32 -0.39 12.14 2.88
C ARG A 32 -1.24 13.35 3.24
N GLU A 33 -2.15 13.21 4.20
CA GLU A 33 -2.99 14.33 4.64
C GLU A 33 -2.17 15.38 5.42
N THR A 34 -1.23 14.95 6.25
CA THR A 34 -0.28 15.88 6.92
C THR A 34 0.51 16.70 5.90
N MET A 35 1.02 16.06 4.85
CA MET A 35 1.75 16.74 3.78
C MET A 35 0.89 17.77 3.06
N LYS A 36 -0.39 17.47 2.78
CA LYS A 36 -1.32 18.45 2.20
C LYS A 36 -1.53 19.66 3.11
N THR A 37 -1.53 19.47 4.43
CA THR A 37 -1.68 20.56 5.40
C THR A 37 -0.43 21.44 5.48
N VAL A 38 0.77 20.84 5.54
CA VAL A 38 2.02 21.60 5.75
C VAL A 38 2.59 22.20 4.47
N LEU A 39 2.29 21.61 3.31
CA LEU A 39 2.81 22.09 2.03
C LEU A 39 2.01 23.28 1.51
N PRO A 40 2.68 24.32 0.95
CA PRO A 40 1.99 25.40 0.27
C PRO A 40 1.14 24.86 -0.89
N GLY A 41 -0.18 25.09 -0.84
CA GLY A 41 -1.11 24.57 -1.85
C GLY A 41 -1.25 23.04 -1.85
N GLY A 42 -0.78 22.35 -0.80
CA GLY A 42 -0.90 20.91 -0.62
C GLY A 42 0.00 20.05 -1.51
N HIS A 43 0.96 20.66 -2.21
CA HIS A 43 1.85 19.97 -3.13
C HIS A 43 3.30 20.39 -2.93
N PHE A 44 4.22 19.48 -3.25
CA PHE A 44 5.63 19.83 -3.27
C PHE A 44 5.90 20.89 -4.34
N PRO A 45 6.84 21.82 -4.09
CA PRO A 45 7.38 22.67 -5.14
C PRO A 45 7.90 21.81 -6.30
N LYS A 46 7.90 22.33 -7.52
CA LYS A 46 8.41 21.58 -8.67
C LYS A 46 9.92 21.32 -8.49
N PRO A 47 10.39 20.09 -8.72
CA PRO A 47 11.81 19.75 -8.60
C PRO A 47 12.63 20.22 -9.82
N THR A 48 12.33 21.41 -10.34
CA THR A 48 12.90 21.97 -11.58
C THR A 48 12.90 23.49 -11.54
N GLY A 49 13.79 24.13 -12.31
CA GLY A 49 13.77 25.57 -12.52
C GLY A 49 13.96 26.38 -11.23
N THR A 50 13.15 27.42 -11.05
CA THR A 50 13.23 28.34 -9.90
C THR A 50 12.76 27.72 -8.58
N GLU A 51 11.93 26.68 -8.62
CA GLU A 51 11.35 26.02 -7.44
C GLU A 51 12.25 24.92 -6.86
N LEU A 52 13.27 24.47 -7.60
CA LEU A 52 14.18 23.38 -7.19
C LEU A 52 14.82 23.64 -5.82
N LYS A 53 15.25 24.88 -5.56
CA LYS A 53 15.88 25.24 -4.28
C LYS A 53 14.90 25.09 -3.11
N GLU A 54 13.62 25.37 -3.32
CA GLU A 54 12.62 25.20 -2.27
C GLU A 54 12.25 23.73 -2.10
N TYR A 55 12.14 22.96 -3.19
CA TYR A 55 11.95 21.51 -3.12
C TYR A 55 13.04 20.83 -2.27
N LEU A 56 14.31 21.16 -2.51
CA LEU A 56 15.46 20.58 -1.80
C LEU A 56 15.54 20.96 -0.31
N ARG A 57 14.77 21.96 0.13
CA ARG A 57 14.66 22.31 1.56
C ARG A 57 13.69 21.42 2.32
N TRP A 58 12.91 20.60 1.65
CA TRP A 58 12.02 19.66 2.30
C TRP A 58 12.77 18.35 2.59
N ASP A 59 12.96 18.10 3.88
CA ASP A 59 13.52 16.87 4.42
C ASP A 59 12.72 16.44 5.66
N ASP A 60 13.07 15.27 6.21
CA ASP A 60 12.41 14.71 7.38
C ASP A 60 12.56 15.62 8.60
N TRP A 61 13.69 16.33 8.75
CA TRP A 61 13.93 17.21 9.89
C TRP A 61 13.01 18.43 9.88
N LYS A 62 12.83 19.08 8.72
CA LYS A 62 11.89 20.18 8.53
C LYS A 62 10.47 19.70 8.82
N LEU A 63 10.07 18.57 8.26
CA LEU A 63 8.74 18.01 8.50
C LEU A 63 8.54 17.72 10.00
N LEU A 64 9.44 16.96 10.62
CA LEU A 64 9.36 16.60 12.04
C LEU A 64 9.36 17.84 12.95
N GLY A 65 10.12 18.89 12.59
CA GLY A 65 10.08 20.17 13.29
C GLY A 65 8.72 20.85 13.20
N LEU A 66 8.10 20.87 12.01
CA LEU A 66 6.74 21.40 11.84
C LEU A 66 5.70 20.58 12.63
N LEU A 67 5.87 19.26 12.70
CA LEU A 67 5.01 18.37 13.47
C LEU A 67 5.15 18.63 14.98
N ALA A 68 6.38 18.79 15.47
CA ALA A 68 6.66 19.16 16.86
C ALA A 68 6.08 20.52 17.24
N ASP A 69 6.06 21.47 16.31
CA ASP A 69 5.42 22.79 16.46
C ASP A 69 3.87 22.74 16.35
N GLY A 70 3.26 21.56 16.14
CA GLY A 70 1.82 21.41 16.01
C GLY A 70 1.23 21.92 14.68
N LYS A 71 2.06 22.14 13.65
CA LYS A 71 1.64 22.73 12.36
C LYS A 71 1.06 21.73 11.36
N GLY A 72 0.98 20.45 11.71
CA GLY A 72 0.56 19.38 10.81
C GLY A 72 -0.90 18.92 10.92
N GLY A 73 -1.69 19.53 11.81
CA GLY A 73 -3.12 19.19 12.01
C GLY A 73 -3.36 17.83 12.68
N GLU A 74 -4.61 17.35 12.60
CA GLU A 74 -5.04 16.12 13.27
C GLU A 74 -4.24 14.88 12.83
N HIS A 75 -3.98 14.75 11.53
CA HIS A 75 -3.25 13.58 11.02
C HIS A 75 -1.79 13.57 11.48
N ALA A 76 -1.15 14.73 11.66
CA ALA A 76 0.17 14.81 12.25
C ALA A 76 0.17 14.37 13.71
N GLU A 77 -0.83 14.79 14.49
CA GLU A 77 -0.95 14.38 15.89
C GLU A 77 -1.06 12.86 16.02
N ARG A 78 -1.85 12.22 15.14
CA ARG A 78 -1.93 10.75 15.06
C ARG A 78 -0.58 10.10 14.73
N ILE A 79 0.25 10.73 13.89
CA ILE A 79 1.60 10.23 13.62
C ILE A 79 2.46 10.31 14.88
N VAL A 80 2.52 11.48 15.51
CA VAL A 80 3.35 11.77 16.68
C VAL A 80 2.98 10.88 17.87
N GLN A 81 1.68 10.76 18.16
CA GLN A 81 1.16 9.96 19.28
C GLN A 81 1.07 8.46 18.97
N ARG A 82 1.43 8.05 17.74
CA ARG A 82 1.22 6.70 17.22
C ARG A 82 -0.23 6.21 17.32
N ASN A 83 -1.19 7.13 17.18
CA ASN A 83 -2.63 6.86 17.20
C ASN A 83 -3.22 6.75 15.78
N HIS A 84 -2.59 5.93 14.95
CA HIS A 84 -3.04 5.63 13.59
C HIS A 84 -4.39 4.89 13.52
N TYR A 85 -5.05 5.00 12.36
CA TYR A 85 -6.23 4.20 12.03
C TYR A 85 -6.00 2.68 12.13
N ARG A 86 -7.09 1.95 12.36
CA ARG A 86 -7.09 0.49 12.49
C ARG A 86 -7.73 -0.15 11.27
N GLU A 87 -7.03 -1.13 10.71
CA GLU A 87 -7.58 -1.98 9.66
C GLU A 87 -8.69 -2.85 10.27
N ILE A 88 -9.90 -2.77 9.69
CA ILE A 88 -11.04 -3.57 10.13
C ILE A 88 -11.34 -4.73 9.18
N TYR A 89 -10.96 -4.57 7.92
CA TYR A 89 -11.15 -5.59 6.90
C TYR A 89 -10.15 -5.38 5.75
N HIS A 90 -9.75 -6.49 5.13
CA HIS A 90 -8.98 -6.48 3.89
C HIS A 90 -9.44 -7.63 2.99
N THR A 91 -9.36 -7.42 1.67
CA THR A 91 -9.58 -8.50 0.69
C THR A 91 -8.35 -9.41 0.56
N PRO A 92 -8.45 -10.59 -0.04
CA PRO A 92 -7.28 -11.38 -0.41
C PRO A 92 -6.35 -10.64 -1.38
N GLU A 93 -5.08 -11.05 -1.46
CA GLU A 93 -4.08 -10.43 -2.35
C GLU A 93 -4.44 -10.55 -3.84
N GLY A 94 -5.09 -11.64 -4.24
CA GLY A 94 -5.62 -11.86 -5.58
C GLY A 94 -7.14 -11.69 -5.60
N CYS A 95 -7.60 -10.50 -5.26
CA CYS A 95 -8.99 -10.10 -5.15
C CYS A 95 -9.74 -10.35 -6.47
N THR A 96 -10.83 -11.11 -6.37
CA THR A 96 -11.80 -11.40 -7.42
C THR A 96 -12.99 -10.45 -7.35
N ASP A 97 -13.85 -10.44 -8.39
CA ASP A 97 -15.06 -9.62 -8.39
C ASP A 97 -15.97 -9.91 -7.18
N LYS A 98 -16.07 -11.18 -6.78
CA LYS A 98 -16.82 -11.60 -5.59
C LYS A 98 -16.25 -11.01 -4.29
N ASP A 99 -14.93 -10.92 -4.18
CA ASP A 99 -14.27 -10.33 -3.00
C ASP A 99 -14.51 -8.81 -2.95
N LEU A 100 -14.62 -8.15 -4.10
CA LEU A 100 -14.97 -6.73 -4.22
C LEU A 100 -16.45 -6.49 -3.85
N GLU A 101 -17.35 -7.38 -4.24
CA GLU A 101 -18.76 -7.32 -3.81
C GLU A 101 -18.88 -7.43 -2.28
N GLU A 102 -18.14 -8.36 -1.66
CA GLU A 102 -18.12 -8.51 -0.19
C GLU A 102 -17.50 -7.27 0.48
N LEU A 103 -16.42 -6.73 -0.09
CA LEU A 103 -15.80 -5.48 0.37
C LEU A 103 -16.81 -4.33 0.36
N GLU A 104 -17.54 -4.13 -0.73
CA GLU A 104 -18.54 -3.08 -0.86
C GLU A 104 -19.71 -3.28 0.12
N ALA A 105 -20.14 -4.52 0.36
CA ALA A 105 -21.12 -4.83 1.38
C ALA A 105 -20.64 -4.45 2.79
N LYS A 106 -19.38 -4.75 3.13
CA LYS A 106 -18.76 -4.38 4.42
C LYS A 106 -18.56 -2.87 4.55
N LYS A 107 -18.13 -2.21 3.48
CA LYS A 107 -17.98 -0.76 3.39
C LYS A 107 -19.32 -0.05 3.65
N LYS A 108 -20.41 -0.52 3.04
CA LYS A 108 -21.76 -0.01 3.27
C LYS A 108 -22.22 -0.18 4.72
N LYS A 109 -21.87 -1.29 5.38
CA LYS A 109 -22.17 -1.53 6.81
C LYS A 109 -21.39 -0.60 7.74
N LEU A 110 -20.13 -0.30 7.41
CA LEU A 110 -19.34 0.67 8.17
C LEU A 110 -19.91 2.08 8.07
N GLY A 111 -20.35 2.48 6.87
CA GLY A 111 -20.98 3.77 6.64
C GLY A 111 -20.09 4.92 7.11
N ASN A 112 -20.56 5.69 8.09
CA ASN A 112 -19.85 6.84 8.65
C ASN A 112 -18.63 6.47 9.52
N LEU A 113 -18.47 5.21 9.91
CA LEU A 113 -17.28 4.76 10.66
C LEU A 113 -16.05 4.59 9.77
N LEU A 114 -16.24 4.47 8.45
CA LEU A 114 -15.15 4.31 7.50
C LEU A 114 -14.34 5.61 7.41
N ALA A 115 -13.06 5.53 7.77
CA ALA A 115 -12.15 6.66 7.72
C ALA A 115 -11.32 6.68 6.42
N ALA A 116 -10.90 5.52 5.93
CA ALA A 116 -10.15 5.44 4.68
C ALA A 116 -10.29 4.07 4.00
N GLU A 117 -10.11 4.08 2.68
CA GLU A 117 -9.99 2.90 1.82
C GLU A 117 -8.68 3.01 1.04
N GLU A 118 -7.84 1.97 1.11
CA GLU A 118 -6.55 1.95 0.42
C GLU A 118 -6.39 0.67 -0.38
N SER A 119 -5.94 0.82 -1.64
CA SER A 119 -5.67 -0.30 -2.54
C SER A 119 -4.17 -0.49 -2.76
N SER A 120 -3.72 -1.74 -2.74
CA SER A 120 -2.32 -2.13 -2.95
C SER A 120 -1.99 -2.34 -4.43
N LYS A 121 -2.60 -1.59 -5.36
CA LYS A 121 -2.46 -1.75 -6.83
C LYS A 121 -1.07 -1.42 -7.41
N LYS A 122 0.00 -1.47 -6.61
CA LYS A 122 1.38 -1.36 -7.11
C LYS A 122 1.88 -2.76 -7.46
N SER A 123 1.97 -3.03 -8.76
CA SER A 123 2.53 -4.28 -9.27
C SER A 123 3.98 -4.44 -8.80
N TRP A 124 4.20 -5.43 -7.93
CA TRP A 124 5.50 -5.76 -7.36
C TRP A 124 6.40 -6.47 -8.38
N TYR A 125 5.80 -7.13 -9.39
CA TYR A 125 6.46 -7.73 -10.55
C TYR A 125 5.41 -7.90 -11.67
N LYS A 126 5.70 -7.44 -12.89
CA LYS A 126 4.83 -7.68 -14.05
C LYS A 126 5.43 -8.78 -14.92
N THR A 127 4.70 -9.88 -15.07
CA THR A 127 4.96 -10.86 -16.13
C THR A 127 4.65 -10.22 -17.49
N GLY A 128 5.47 -10.48 -18.51
CA GLY A 128 5.40 -9.82 -19.82
C GLY A 128 6.70 -9.06 -20.12
N ASP A 129 6.59 -7.80 -20.54
CA ASP A 129 7.73 -7.00 -21.02
C ASP A 129 8.81 -6.73 -19.96
N THR A 130 8.47 -6.82 -18.66
CA THR A 130 9.43 -6.60 -17.55
C THR A 130 9.93 -7.90 -16.91
N ASP A 131 9.58 -9.05 -17.48
CA ASP A 131 10.02 -10.35 -16.98
C ASP A 131 11.54 -10.54 -17.22
N ILE A 132 12.21 -11.24 -16.30
CA ILE A 132 13.67 -11.40 -16.35
C ILE A 132 14.04 -12.30 -17.54
N PRO A 133 14.85 -11.82 -18.50
CA PRO A 133 15.30 -12.66 -19.61
C PRO A 133 16.33 -13.69 -19.12
N VAL A 134 16.10 -14.97 -19.43
CA VAL A 134 16.98 -16.08 -19.08
C VAL A 134 17.48 -16.76 -20.34
N PHE A 135 18.81 -16.82 -20.48
CA PHE A 135 19.46 -17.60 -21.52
C PHE A 135 19.70 -19.03 -21.03
N SER A 136 19.28 -20.03 -21.82
CA SER A 136 19.50 -21.44 -21.52
C SER A 136 20.26 -22.13 -22.64
N LYS A 137 21.32 -22.88 -22.28
CA LYS A 137 22.07 -23.76 -23.19
C LYS A 137 21.65 -25.23 -23.08
N VAL A 138 20.76 -25.56 -22.13
CA VAL A 138 20.36 -26.94 -21.79
C VAL A 138 19.31 -27.49 -22.76
N ARG A 139 18.56 -26.61 -23.43
CA ARG A 139 17.73 -26.89 -24.61
C ARG A 139 18.24 -26.01 -25.77
N THR A 140 17.58 -26.02 -26.93
CA THR A 140 17.89 -25.13 -28.06
C THR A 140 18.29 -23.74 -27.57
N PRO A 141 19.49 -23.22 -27.93
CA PRO A 141 19.99 -21.96 -27.37
C PRO A 141 19.03 -20.81 -27.65
N GLN A 142 18.32 -20.36 -26.62
CA GLN A 142 17.34 -19.29 -26.74
C GLN A 142 17.25 -18.47 -25.45
N VAL A 143 16.97 -17.19 -25.61
CA VAL A 143 16.55 -16.30 -24.52
C VAL A 143 15.04 -16.37 -24.41
N GLN A 144 14.52 -16.68 -23.23
CA GLN A 144 13.08 -16.62 -22.93
C GLN A 144 12.86 -16.01 -21.55
N PRO A 145 11.66 -15.49 -21.26
CA PRO A 145 11.32 -14.96 -19.94
C PRO A 145 11.41 -16.02 -18.84
N LEU A 146 11.72 -15.60 -17.61
CA LEU A 146 11.83 -16.48 -16.44
C LEU A 146 10.53 -17.24 -16.17
N SER A 147 9.36 -16.62 -16.36
CA SER A 147 8.05 -17.27 -16.22
C SER A 147 7.90 -18.52 -17.08
N LYS A 148 8.52 -18.58 -18.27
CA LYS A 148 8.48 -19.78 -19.13
C LYS A 148 9.29 -20.96 -18.58
N TYR A 149 10.24 -20.69 -17.69
CA TYR A 149 11.09 -21.71 -17.07
C TYR A 149 10.67 -22.05 -15.65
N SER A 150 9.95 -21.15 -14.96
CA SER A 150 9.48 -21.34 -13.59
C SER A 150 7.96 -21.23 -13.50
N LYS A 151 7.30 -22.38 -13.28
CA LYS A 151 5.87 -22.46 -13.01
C LYS A 151 5.44 -21.68 -11.77
N VAL A 152 6.35 -21.51 -10.80
CA VAL A 152 6.07 -20.72 -9.60
C VAL A 152 5.85 -19.27 -10.02
N ILE A 153 6.82 -18.68 -10.74
CA ILE A 153 6.75 -17.29 -11.19
C ILE A 153 5.59 -17.07 -12.18
N GLU A 154 5.33 -18.04 -13.06
CA GLU A 154 4.19 -18.00 -14.01
C GLU A 154 2.84 -17.82 -13.31
N ASN A 155 2.65 -18.46 -12.16
CA ASN A 155 1.37 -18.44 -11.44
C ASN A 155 1.28 -17.34 -10.37
N MET A 156 2.32 -16.52 -10.20
CA MET A 156 2.24 -15.40 -9.26
C MET A 156 1.33 -14.31 -9.81
N ARG A 157 0.29 -13.97 -9.04
CA ARG A 157 -0.67 -12.93 -9.40
C ARG A 157 -0.24 -11.58 -8.84
N GLU A 158 -0.64 -10.51 -9.52
CA GLU A 158 -0.49 -9.17 -8.99
C GLU A 158 -1.29 -9.01 -7.69
N ASN A 159 -0.75 -8.23 -6.76
CA ASN A 159 -1.47 -7.88 -5.54
C ASN A 159 -2.43 -6.72 -5.85
N ASN A 160 -3.73 -6.96 -5.71
CA ASN A 160 -4.79 -5.96 -5.86
C ASN A 160 -5.65 -5.83 -4.60
N GLN A 161 -5.09 -6.20 -3.44
CA GLN A 161 -5.73 -6.13 -2.13
C GLN A 161 -6.25 -4.73 -1.82
N VAL A 162 -7.44 -4.66 -1.22
CA VAL A 162 -8.04 -3.43 -0.73
C VAL A 162 -8.27 -3.55 0.77
N ARG A 163 -8.04 -2.46 1.51
CA ARG A 163 -8.14 -2.39 2.96
C ARG A 163 -9.09 -1.28 3.38
N LEU A 164 -9.88 -1.55 4.40
CA LEU A 164 -10.78 -0.60 5.04
C LEU A 164 -10.23 -0.24 6.42
N TYR A 165 -10.15 1.07 6.68
CA TYR A 165 -9.63 1.63 7.90
C TYR A 165 -10.70 2.44 8.63
N VAL A 166 -10.65 2.38 9.95
CA VAL A 166 -11.52 3.13 10.86
C VAL A 166 -10.70 3.85 11.91
N ASP A 167 -11.31 4.82 12.58
CA ASP A 167 -10.71 5.44 13.75
C ASP A 167 -10.38 4.40 14.83
N SER A 168 -9.26 4.58 15.52
CA SER A 168 -8.82 3.65 16.56
C SER A 168 -9.81 3.52 17.72
N ALA A 169 -10.49 4.60 18.08
CA ALA A 169 -11.53 4.60 19.13
C ALA A 169 -12.80 3.86 18.68
N LEU A 170 -13.10 3.85 17.38
CA LEU A 170 -14.29 3.23 16.79
C LEU A 170 -14.05 1.78 16.35
N SER A 171 -12.81 1.28 16.44
CA SER A 171 -12.44 -0.07 16.01
C SER A 171 -13.28 -1.18 16.64
N PRO A 172 -13.62 -1.16 17.96
CA PRO A 172 -14.46 -2.21 18.55
C PRO A 172 -15.89 -2.22 18.00
N GLU A 173 -16.47 -1.04 17.77
CA GLU A 173 -17.82 -0.90 17.23
C GLU A 173 -17.86 -1.35 15.76
N ALA A 174 -16.86 -0.94 14.97
CA ALA A 174 -16.74 -1.32 13.57
C ALA A 174 -16.59 -2.84 13.40
N ASP A 175 -15.82 -3.51 14.27
CA ASP A 175 -15.62 -4.96 14.23
C ASP A 175 -16.95 -5.69 14.51
N LYS A 176 -17.72 -5.21 15.49
CA LYS A 176 -19.05 -5.72 15.81
C LYS A 176 -20.00 -5.61 14.61
N ARG A 177 -20.09 -4.43 13.98
CA ARG A 177 -20.97 -4.19 12.82
C ARG A 177 -20.67 -5.10 11.62
N ILE A 178 -19.39 -5.42 11.38
CA ILE A 178 -18.99 -6.30 10.29
C ILE A 178 -19.31 -7.77 10.61
N ARG A 179 -19.16 -8.19 11.88
CA ARG A 179 -19.39 -9.58 12.33
C ARG A 179 -20.86 -9.96 12.47
N GLU A 180 -21.72 -9.05 12.91
CA GLU A 180 -23.15 -9.32 13.17
C GLU A 180 -23.96 -9.68 11.91
N GLY A 181 -23.38 -9.59 10.71
CA GLY A 181 -24.01 -10.01 9.47
C GLY A 181 -23.55 -11.36 8.91
N HIS A 182 -22.88 -12.22 9.70
CA HIS A 182 -22.49 -13.59 9.31
C HIS A 182 -23.49 -14.67 9.76
N VAL A 183 -24.71 -14.28 10.15
CA VAL A 183 -25.82 -15.21 10.40
C VAL A 183 -26.89 -14.98 9.34
N GLN A 184 -26.76 -15.72 8.23
CA GLN A 184 -27.86 -16.24 7.42
C GLN A 184 -27.31 -17.25 6.42
#